data_AF-A0A116JTJ2-F1
#
_entry.id   AF-A0A116JTJ2-F1
#
_cell.length_a   1.000
_cell.length_b   1.000
_cell.length_c   1.000
_cell.angle_alpha   90.00
_cell.angle_beta   90.00
_cell.angle_gamma   90.00
#
_symmetry.space_group_name_H-M   'P 1'
#
loop_
_entity.id
_entity.type
_entity.pdbx_description
1 polymer ?
#
loop_
_entity_poly.entity_id
_entity_poly.type
_entity_poly.pdbx_seq_one_letter_code
_entity_poly.pdbx_strand_id
1 'polypeptide(L)'
;MVQKSLYRLADSYGAVTLTVEERKHTTEIERLLSDFPECLDLWKKSQSHYQSFQYRESLDNARLCVELFLKFLLGNSKSLENQRADLGRWLSEINVPNEVENMVWDSIAKYSRVQNEHIKHDVPTELSANEVIFVLDQTYSILKYLARTNKKEQS
;
A
#
# COMPACT_ATOMS: atom_id res chain seq x y z
N MET A 1 -25.11 -5.98 3.65
CA MET A 1 -25.26 -7.18 4.51
C MET A 1 -25.18 -8.48 3.70
N VAL A 2 -26.00 -8.66 2.65
CA VAL A 2 -26.00 -9.88 1.80
C VAL A 2 -24.66 -10.15 1.09
N GLN A 3 -24.03 -9.11 0.52
CA GLN A 3 -22.78 -9.25 -0.25
C GLN A 3 -21.58 -9.69 0.61
N LYS A 4 -21.49 -9.19 1.85
CA LYS A 4 -20.50 -9.61 2.85
C LYS A 4 -20.68 -11.06 3.28
N SER A 5 -21.94 -11.51 3.41
CA SER A 5 -22.26 -12.91 3.71
C SER A 5 -21.94 -13.84 2.54
N LEU A 6 -22.21 -13.42 1.30
CA LEU A 6 -21.90 -14.18 0.09
C LEU A 6 -20.39 -14.35 -0.12
N TYR A 7 -19.60 -13.31 0.12
CA TYR A 7 -18.14 -13.44 0.05
C TYR A 7 -17.59 -14.41 1.08
N ARG A 8 -18.02 -14.30 2.35
CA ARG A 8 -17.61 -15.23 3.41
C ARG A 8 -17.95 -16.69 3.05
N LEU A 9 -19.10 -16.90 2.44
CA LEU A 9 -19.51 -18.21 1.95
C LEU A 9 -18.59 -18.69 0.81
N ALA A 10 -18.40 -17.87 -0.23
CA ALA A 10 -17.55 -18.20 -1.37
C ALA A 10 -16.09 -18.48 -0.95
N ASP A 11 -15.55 -17.71 -0.01
CA ASP A 11 -14.22 -17.89 0.56
C ASP A 11 -14.11 -19.21 1.34
N SER A 12 -15.12 -19.53 2.18
CA SER A 12 -15.17 -20.80 2.92
C SER A 12 -15.22 -22.05 2.02
N TYR A 13 -15.71 -21.90 0.78
CA TYR A 13 -15.75 -22.96 -0.24
C TYR A 13 -14.59 -22.88 -1.26
N GLY A 14 -13.64 -21.96 -1.10
CA GLY A 14 -12.52 -21.78 -2.04
C GLY A 14 -12.95 -21.32 -3.44
N ALA A 15 -14.13 -20.74 -3.58
CA ALA A 15 -14.72 -20.31 -4.84
C ALA A 15 -14.31 -18.88 -5.26
N VAL A 16 -13.58 -18.15 -4.41
CA VAL A 16 -13.03 -16.83 -4.76
C VAL A 16 -11.75 -17.03 -5.58
N THR A 17 -11.86 -16.85 -6.90
CA THR A 17 -10.70 -16.92 -7.80
C THR A 17 -10.27 -15.52 -8.24
N LEU A 18 -9.00 -15.18 -8.00
CA LEU A 18 -8.39 -13.98 -8.58
C LEU A 18 -8.35 -14.07 -10.11
N THR A 19 -8.47 -12.93 -10.79
CA THR A 19 -8.19 -12.80 -12.22
C THR A 19 -6.69 -13.01 -12.51
N VAL A 20 -6.34 -13.20 -13.80
CA VAL A 20 -4.94 -13.36 -14.22
C VAL A 20 -4.09 -12.15 -13.82
N GLU A 21 -4.61 -10.93 -14.01
CA GLU A 21 -3.90 -9.69 -13.67
C GLU A 21 -3.75 -9.52 -12.15
N GLU A 22 -4.78 -9.82 -11.36
CA GLU A 22 -4.70 -9.78 -9.89
C GLU A 22 -3.68 -10.79 -9.35
N ARG A 23 -3.61 -11.99 -9.93
CA ARG A 23 -2.57 -12.98 -9.59
C ARG A 23 -1.19 -12.45 -9.91
N LYS A 24 -1.00 -11.86 -11.08
CA LYS A 24 0.28 -11.28 -11.50
C LYS A 24 0.74 -10.16 -10.58
N HIS A 25 -0.16 -9.25 -10.21
CA HIS A 25 0.14 -8.19 -9.24
C HIS A 25 0.52 -8.76 -7.88
N THR A 26 -0.19 -9.79 -7.42
CA THR A 26 0.10 -10.48 -6.15
C THR A 26 1.49 -11.12 -6.19
N THR A 27 1.80 -11.93 -7.20
CA THR A 27 3.13 -12.57 -7.31
C THR A 27 4.26 -11.54 -7.42
N GLU A 28 4.02 -10.43 -8.14
CA GLU A 28 5.03 -9.38 -8.29
C GLU A 28 5.34 -8.70 -6.95
N ILE A 29 4.32 -8.24 -6.22
CA ILE A 29 4.54 -7.51 -4.97
C ILE A 29 5.13 -8.41 -3.89
N GLU A 30 4.73 -9.69 -3.84
CA GLU A 30 5.34 -10.68 -2.95
C GLU A 30 6.85 -10.84 -3.21
N ARG A 31 7.25 -10.88 -4.48
CA ARG A 31 8.67 -10.95 -4.88
C ARG A 31 9.43 -9.65 -4.60
N LEU A 32 8.78 -8.51 -4.71
CA LEU A 32 9.40 -7.20 -4.44
C LEU A 32 9.61 -6.98 -2.95
N LEU A 33 8.67 -7.42 -2.12
CA LEU A 33 8.69 -7.28 -0.66
C LEU A 33 9.26 -8.52 0.06
N SER A 34 9.80 -9.52 -0.65
CA SER A 34 10.37 -10.73 -0.03
C SER A 34 11.46 -10.43 0.99
N ASP A 35 12.21 -9.35 0.75
CA ASP A 35 13.32 -8.90 1.58
C ASP A 35 12.83 -8.05 2.78
N PHE A 36 11.50 -7.82 2.86
CA PHE A 36 10.79 -6.96 3.81
C PHE A 36 9.59 -7.72 4.41
N PRO A 37 9.80 -8.80 5.18
CA PRO A 37 8.75 -9.74 5.57
C PRO A 37 7.60 -9.10 6.37
N GLU A 38 7.89 -8.09 7.19
CA GLU A 38 6.87 -7.36 7.95
C GLU A 38 5.97 -6.52 7.02
N CYS A 39 6.55 -5.86 6.01
CA CYS A 39 5.80 -5.14 4.99
C CYS A 39 4.93 -6.10 4.17
N LEU A 40 5.48 -7.26 3.82
CA LEU A 40 4.75 -8.29 3.07
C LEU A 40 3.54 -8.82 3.85
N ASP A 41 3.68 -9.08 5.15
CA ASP A 41 2.58 -9.52 6.01
C ASP A 41 1.46 -8.47 6.10
N LEU A 42 1.82 -7.20 6.28
CA LEU A 42 0.86 -6.09 6.29
C LEU A 42 0.12 -5.95 4.96
N TRP A 43 0.82 -6.09 3.83
CA TRP A 43 0.19 -6.06 2.52
C TRP A 43 -0.82 -7.21 2.36
N LYS A 44 -0.46 -8.43 2.77
CA LYS A 44 -1.37 -9.59 2.74
C LYS A 44 -2.60 -9.40 3.61
N LYS A 45 -2.42 -8.87 4.83
CA LYS A 45 -3.52 -8.50 5.74
C LYS A 45 -4.43 -7.46 5.11
N SER A 46 -3.85 -6.44 4.47
CA SER A 46 -4.61 -5.41 3.75
C SER A 46 -5.53 -6.04 2.68
N GLN A 47 -4.98 -6.89 1.82
CA GLN A 47 -5.75 -7.58 0.77
C GLN A 47 -6.87 -8.46 1.36
N SER A 48 -6.57 -9.23 2.41
CA SER A 48 -7.54 -10.12 3.08
C SER A 48 -8.68 -9.33 3.74
N HIS A 49 -8.37 -8.19 4.36
CA HIS A 49 -9.38 -7.32 4.95
C HIS A 49 -10.26 -6.63 3.90
N TYR A 50 -9.69 -6.19 2.78
CA TYR A 50 -10.47 -5.66 1.65
C TYR A 50 -11.50 -6.67 1.17
N GLN A 51 -11.03 -7.87 0.89
CA GLN A 51 -11.82 -9.04 0.51
C GLN A 51 -12.96 -9.32 1.50
N SER A 52 -12.70 -9.17 2.80
CA SER A 52 -13.68 -9.38 3.88
C SER A 52 -14.58 -8.18 4.18
N PHE A 53 -14.56 -7.13 3.34
CA PHE A 53 -15.31 -5.87 3.56
C PHE A 53 -14.97 -5.20 4.90
N GLN A 54 -13.69 -5.28 5.28
CA GLN A 54 -13.08 -4.60 6.44
C GLN A 54 -12.18 -3.47 5.92
N TYR A 55 -12.80 -2.46 5.32
CA TYR A 55 -12.08 -1.45 4.55
C TYR A 55 -11.17 -0.56 5.38
N ARG A 56 -11.55 -0.25 6.62
CA ARG A 56 -10.72 0.51 7.55
C ARG A 56 -9.43 -0.25 7.86
N GLU A 57 -9.56 -1.49 8.30
CA GLU A 57 -8.42 -2.36 8.64
C GLU A 57 -7.56 -2.63 7.41
N SER A 58 -8.18 -2.76 6.23
CA SER A 58 -7.48 -2.85 4.95
C SER A 58 -6.57 -1.64 4.72
N LEU A 59 -7.11 -0.44 4.83
CA LEU A 59 -6.38 0.81 4.58
C LEU A 59 -5.32 1.09 5.65
N ASP A 60 -5.62 0.79 6.92
CA ASP A 60 -4.67 0.93 8.03
C ASP A 60 -3.43 0.03 7.82
N ASN A 61 -3.64 -1.23 7.43
CA ASN A 61 -2.54 -2.15 7.11
C ASN A 61 -1.74 -1.69 5.88
N ALA A 62 -2.42 -1.21 4.83
CA ALA A 62 -1.75 -0.67 3.64
C ALA A 62 -0.84 0.51 4.01
N ARG A 63 -1.28 1.38 4.92
CA ARG A 63 -0.53 2.57 5.31
C ARG A 63 0.67 2.22 6.15
N LEU A 64 0.47 1.34 7.12
CA LEU A 64 1.56 0.85 7.95
C LEU A 64 2.61 0.14 7.08
N CYS A 65 2.19 -0.60 6.04
CA CYS A 65 3.11 -1.20 5.08
C CYS A 65 4.00 -0.16 4.40
N VAL A 66 3.46 0.95 3.89
CA VAL A 66 4.26 2.02 3.26
C VAL A 66 5.18 2.69 4.27
N GLU A 67 4.69 2.97 5.48
CA GLU A 67 5.51 3.59 6.51
C GLU A 67 6.70 2.73 6.91
N LEU A 68 6.48 1.45 7.18
CA LEU A 68 7.56 0.52 7.54
C LEU A 68 8.54 0.32 6.39
N PHE A 69 8.03 0.26 5.16
CA PHE A 69 8.87 0.14 3.98
C PHE A 69 9.79 1.36 3.83
N LEU A 70 9.27 2.58 4.01
CA LEU A 70 10.08 3.80 3.96
C LEU A 70 11.08 3.89 5.12
N LYS A 71 10.69 3.50 6.33
CA LYS A 71 11.61 3.43 7.49
C LYS A 71 12.79 2.52 7.21
N PHE A 72 12.54 1.34 6.65
CA PHE A 72 13.60 0.42 6.24
C PHE A 72 14.45 1.04 5.14
N LEU A 73 13.83 1.50 4.05
CA LEU A 73 14.52 2.01 2.86
C LEU A 73 15.44 3.18 3.20
N LEU A 74 14.97 4.09 4.05
CA LEU A 74 15.66 5.34 4.38
C LEU A 74 16.48 5.26 5.68
N GLY A 75 16.49 4.09 6.34
CA GLY A 75 17.22 3.88 7.60
C GLY A 75 16.78 4.83 8.73
N ASN A 76 15.49 5.17 8.80
CA ASN A 76 14.95 6.13 9.78
C ASN A 76 13.76 5.56 10.57
N SER A 77 13.25 6.34 11.53
CA SER A 77 12.10 5.99 12.37
C SER A 77 10.92 6.96 12.23
N LYS A 78 10.89 7.76 11.17
CA LYS A 78 9.91 8.84 10.96
C LYS A 78 8.53 8.28 10.58
N SER A 79 7.46 8.94 11.02
CA SER A 79 6.11 8.64 10.53
C SER A 79 5.98 8.95 9.04
N LEU A 80 4.97 8.38 8.38
CA LEU A 80 4.75 8.54 6.94
C LEU A 80 4.77 10.01 6.46
N GLU A 81 4.10 10.91 7.18
CA GLU A 81 4.03 12.35 6.82
C GLU A 81 5.38 13.07 6.91
N ASN A 82 6.32 12.53 7.69
CA ASN A 82 7.61 13.15 7.94
C ASN A 82 8.72 12.61 7.04
N GLN A 83 8.38 11.76 6.06
CA GLN A 83 9.36 11.10 5.18
C GLN A 83 9.88 11.98 4.04
N ARG A 84 9.26 13.12 3.73
CA ARG A 84 9.55 13.93 2.52
C ARG A 84 11.04 14.22 2.32
N ALA A 85 11.68 14.75 3.37
CA ALA A 85 13.05 15.22 3.26
C ALA A 85 14.06 14.09 3.00
N ASP A 86 13.87 12.95 3.67
CA ASP A 86 14.78 11.81 3.53
C ASP A 86 14.52 11.06 2.22
N LEU A 87 13.24 10.92 1.84
CA LEU A 87 12.86 10.32 0.56
C LEU A 87 13.39 11.14 -0.62
N GLY A 88 13.26 12.47 -0.57
CA GLY A 88 13.78 13.35 -1.61
C GLY A 88 15.31 13.27 -1.73
N ARG A 89 16.02 13.22 -0.59
CA ARG A 89 17.47 12.99 -0.58
C ARG A 89 17.84 11.67 -1.25
N TRP A 90 17.23 10.56 -0.83
CA TRP A 90 17.52 9.24 -1.40
C TRP A 90 17.25 9.19 -2.90
N LEU A 91 16.11 9.72 -3.37
CA LEU A 91 15.78 9.78 -4.80
C LEU A 91 16.77 10.65 -5.60
N SER A 92 17.23 11.77 -5.03
CA SER A 92 18.21 12.64 -5.65
C SER A 92 19.59 11.96 -5.78
N GLU A 93 20.04 11.23 -4.76
CA GLU A 93 21.32 10.51 -4.75
C GLU A 93 21.41 9.46 -5.88
N ILE A 94 20.28 8.87 -6.26
CA ILE A 94 20.19 7.92 -7.38
C ILE A 94 19.76 8.57 -8.71
N ASN A 95 19.82 9.90 -8.82
CA ASN A 95 19.53 10.69 -10.02
C ASN A 95 18.10 10.54 -10.56
N VAL A 96 17.10 10.36 -9.69
CA VAL A 96 15.69 10.42 -10.11
C VAL A 96 15.33 11.88 -10.48
N PRO A 97 14.66 12.12 -11.62
CA PRO A 97 14.22 13.47 -11.98
C PRO A 97 13.29 14.08 -10.93
N ASN A 98 13.44 15.38 -10.65
CA ASN A 98 12.67 16.10 -9.64
C ASN A 98 11.15 15.99 -9.85
N GLU A 99 10.67 15.94 -11.10
CA GLU A 99 9.25 15.76 -11.41
C GLU A 99 8.74 14.41 -10.91
N VAL A 100 9.55 13.35 -11.07
CA VAL A 100 9.22 12.00 -10.62
C VAL A 100 9.28 11.92 -9.09
N GLU A 101 10.29 12.53 -8.46
CA GLU A 101 10.38 12.66 -7.00
C GLU A 101 9.11 13.30 -6.43
N ASN A 102 8.72 14.45 -6.99
CA ASN A 102 7.51 15.16 -6.58
C ASN A 102 6.24 14.33 -6.82
N MET A 103 6.14 13.60 -7.93
CA MET A 103 4.99 12.72 -8.19
C MET A 103 4.86 11.61 -7.15
N VAL A 104 5.97 10.97 -6.76
CA VAL A 104 5.99 9.92 -5.73
C VAL A 104 5.59 10.50 -4.38
N TRP A 105 6.17 11.65 -4.00
CA TRP A 105 5.83 12.31 -2.75
C TRP A 105 4.37 12.76 -2.72
N ASP A 106 3.87 13.38 -3.78
CA ASP A 106 2.48 13.82 -3.87
C ASP A 106 1.51 12.63 -3.74
N SER A 107 1.86 11.49 -4.31
CA SER A 107 1.08 10.26 -4.18
C SER A 107 1.02 9.80 -2.72
N ILE A 108 2.16 9.77 -2.03
CA ILE A 108 2.26 9.42 -0.59
C ILE A 108 1.50 10.43 0.28
N ALA A 109 1.63 11.73 0.01
CA ALA A 109 1.02 12.79 0.79
C ALA A 109 -0.51 12.78 0.67
N LYS A 110 -1.04 12.69 -0.56
CA LYS A 110 -2.49 12.61 -0.82
C LYS A 110 -3.08 11.33 -0.23
N TYR A 111 -2.38 10.21 -0.40
CA TYR A 111 -2.73 8.93 0.22
C TYR A 111 -2.84 9.02 1.75
N SER A 112 -1.83 9.58 2.41
CA SER A 112 -1.80 9.73 3.87
C SER A 112 -2.93 10.64 4.37
N ARG A 113 -3.25 11.68 3.59
CA ARG A 113 -4.33 12.62 3.88
C ARG A 113 -5.71 11.96 3.82
N VAL A 114 -6.00 11.15 2.79
CA VAL A 114 -7.27 10.41 2.68
C VAL A 114 -7.53 9.58 3.93
N GLN A 115 -6.51 8.88 4.43
CA GLN A 115 -6.65 8.09 5.64
C GLN A 115 -6.81 8.94 6.92
N ASN A 116 -6.08 10.04 7.02
CA ASN A 116 -6.21 10.94 8.17
C ASN A 116 -7.59 11.60 8.23
N GLU A 117 -8.14 12.04 7.10
CA GLU A 117 -9.39 12.81 7.05
C GLU A 117 -10.65 11.93 7.10
N HIS A 118 -10.62 10.73 6.49
CA HIS A 118 -11.81 9.88 6.36
C HIS A 118 -11.85 8.68 7.30
N ILE A 119 -10.75 8.35 7.97
CA ILE A 119 -10.66 7.18 8.86
C ILE A 119 -10.51 7.62 10.33
N LYS A 120 -9.78 8.70 10.66
CA LYS A 120 -9.47 9.05 12.06
C LYS A 120 -10.57 9.80 12.84
N HIS A 121 -11.57 10.39 12.19
CA HIS A 121 -12.63 11.14 12.87
C HIS A 121 -13.86 10.25 13.19
N ASP A 122 -14.49 10.47 14.36
CA ASP A 122 -15.58 9.69 14.96
C ASP A 122 -16.87 9.54 14.12
N VAL A 123 -16.89 10.11 12.91
CA VAL A 123 -17.92 9.86 11.90
C VAL A 123 -17.20 9.45 10.60
N PRO A 124 -17.02 8.15 10.34
CA PRO A 124 -16.42 7.71 9.09
C PRO A 124 -17.34 8.10 7.94
N THR A 125 -16.89 8.97 7.03
CA THR A 125 -17.45 8.99 5.69
C THR A 125 -16.93 7.73 5.01
N GLU A 126 -17.75 6.67 4.99
CA GLU A 126 -17.33 5.39 4.43
C GLU A 126 -16.91 5.57 2.97
N LEU A 127 -15.66 5.22 2.68
CA LEU A 127 -15.21 5.02 1.30
C LEU A 127 -15.95 3.81 0.73
N SER A 128 -16.45 3.95 -0.50
CA SER A 128 -16.97 2.84 -1.28
C SER A 128 -15.88 1.82 -1.60
N ALA A 129 -16.27 0.59 -1.95
CA ALA A 129 -15.33 -0.45 -2.37
C ALA A 129 -14.39 0.03 -3.50
N ASN A 130 -14.92 0.82 -4.44
CA ASN A 130 -14.17 1.36 -5.57
C ASN A 130 -13.12 2.40 -5.14
N GLU A 131 -13.41 3.21 -4.13
CA GLU A 131 -12.43 4.16 -3.60
C GLU A 131 -11.37 3.45 -2.75
N VAL A 132 -11.76 2.42 -2.00
CA VAL A 132 -10.82 1.60 -1.22
C VAL A 132 -9.84 0.88 -2.14
N ILE A 133 -10.31 0.21 -3.19
CA ILE A 133 -9.42 -0.47 -4.14
C ILE A 133 -8.53 0.52 -4.89
N PHE A 134 -9.04 1.71 -5.25
CA PHE A 134 -8.21 2.77 -5.83
C PHE A 134 -7.06 3.17 -4.90
N VAL A 135 -7.31 3.30 -3.60
CA VAL A 135 -6.27 3.60 -2.60
C VAL A 135 -5.26 2.44 -2.46
N LEU A 136 -5.71 1.19 -2.54
CA LEU A 136 -4.81 0.02 -2.57
C LEU A 136 -3.95 -0.02 -3.83
N ASP A 137 -4.51 0.35 -4.99
CA ASP A 137 -3.76 0.43 -6.25
C ASP A 137 -2.67 1.53 -6.20
N GLN A 138 -2.97 2.65 -5.53
CA GLN A 138 -1.95 3.68 -5.26
C GLN A 138 -0.85 3.14 -4.33
N THR A 139 -1.24 2.41 -3.27
CA THR A 139 -0.30 1.78 -2.34
C THR A 139 0.64 0.81 -3.08
N TYR A 140 0.07 -0.09 -3.89
CA TYR A 140 0.82 -1.02 -4.73
C TYR A 140 1.78 -0.29 -5.67
N SER A 141 1.31 0.79 -6.32
CA SER A 141 2.12 1.57 -7.26
C SER A 141 3.33 2.22 -6.58
N ILE A 142 3.14 2.79 -5.39
CA ILE A 142 4.20 3.38 -4.56
C ILE A 142 5.23 2.31 -4.18
N LEU A 143 4.78 1.21 -3.56
CA LEU A 143 5.66 0.13 -3.10
C LEU A 143 6.44 -0.49 -4.27
N LYS A 144 5.76 -0.75 -5.39
CA LYS A 144 6.39 -1.31 -6.59
C LYS A 144 7.48 -0.39 -7.13
N TYR A 145 7.20 0.90 -7.25
CA TYR A 145 8.18 1.86 -7.76
C TYR A 145 9.41 1.89 -6.85
N LEU A 146 9.21 2.14 -5.55
CA LEU A 146 10.32 2.29 -4.60
C LEU A 146 11.14 1.00 -4.46
N ALA A 147 10.49 -0.17 -4.38
CA ALA A 147 11.19 -1.45 -4.29
C ALA A 147 12.02 -1.77 -5.55
N ARG A 148 11.50 -1.48 -6.74
CA ARG A 148 12.26 -1.65 -7.99
C ARG A 148 13.44 -0.69 -8.08
N THR A 149 13.25 0.55 -7.64
CA THR A 149 14.30 1.56 -7.60
C THR A 149 15.42 1.14 -6.64
N ASN A 150 15.09 0.65 -5.45
CA ASN A 150 16.07 0.09 -4.50
C ASN A 150 16.83 -1.12 -5.08
N LYS A 151 16.17 -2.06 -5.77
CA LYS A 151 16.86 -3.23 -6.36
C LYS A 151 17.83 -2.86 -7.48
N LYS A 152 17.60 -1.76 -8.22
CA LYS A 152 18.54 -1.25 -9.22
C LYS A 152 19.82 -0.71 -8.59
N GLU A 153 19.72 -0.10 -7.41
CA GLU A 153 20.87 0.43 -6.68
C GLU A 153 21.78 -0.69 -6.13
N GLN A 154 21.20 -1.87 -5.86
CA GLN A 154 21.96 -3.04 -5.39
C GLN A 154 22.59 -3.88 -6.52
N SER A 155 22.38 -3.53 -7.80
CA SER A 155 22.88 -4.25 -8.98
C SER A 155 24.07 -3.54 -9.60
#